data_AF-G1N3M1-F1
#
_entry.id   AF-G1N3M1-F1
#
_cell.length_a   1.000
_cell.length_b   1.000
_cell.length_c   1.000
_cell.angle_alpha   90.00
_cell.angle_beta   90.00
_cell.angle_gamma   90.00
#
_symmetry.space_group_name_H-M   'P 1'
#
loop_
_entity.id
_entity.type
_entity.pdbx_description
1 polymer ?
#
loop_
_entity_poly.entity_id
_entity_poly.type
_entity_poly.pdbx_seq_one_letter_code
_entity_poly.pdbx_strand_id
1 'polypeptide(L)'
;CVLYDRSTWCSLQPSLYPRPGWVELDPEVLWSQFVGVVKEAVQAAGLHMRQVAALGISTQRSTFITWHKRTGKPFHNFISWQDVRSAELVNSWNRSLLLKVIHVIFTVLHFFTGNDRYLAPSFLTFSTQQTSMKLSWVFKNIPEVTAKKNNCCFGTVDTWLLYRLTKGSVFATDYSNASSTGVFEPFTKCWNPTLCNLLSIPMSIYPPVKDTSFNFGSADSEIFGVPIPIMALVADQQSAMFGECCFQPGDVKLTMGTGGFWNVNTGGNLCASHRGLYPLIGWKIGEEVVYLTEGSMSNIGTTIKWAQDINLFTNVDETAKMARSIVDSQGVCFVPGFQVKL
;
A
#
# COMPACT_ATOMS: atom_id res chain seq x y z
N CYS A 1 -13.37 1.34 -11.36
CA CYS A 1 -14.39 0.37 -11.79
C CYS A 1 -13.95 -0.26 -13.10
N VAL A 2 -13.36 -1.48 -13.15
CA VAL A 2 -13.12 -2.17 -14.43
C VAL A 2 -14.03 -3.37 -14.49
N LEU A 3 -14.89 -3.42 -15.52
CA LEU A 3 -15.56 -4.65 -15.90
C LEU A 3 -14.77 -5.24 -17.05
N TYR A 4 -14.01 -6.28 -16.72
CA TYR A 4 -13.27 -7.07 -17.69
C TYR A 4 -14.22 -7.46 -18.83
N ASP A 5 -13.77 -7.25 -20.08
CA ASP A 5 -14.48 -7.43 -21.37
C ASP A 5 -15.25 -6.21 -21.94
N ARG A 6 -15.44 -5.08 -21.23
CA ARG A 6 -16.28 -3.97 -21.79
C ARG A 6 -15.84 -2.53 -21.56
N SER A 7 -15.43 -2.10 -20.36
CA SER A 7 -15.16 -0.66 -20.09
C SER A 7 -14.44 -0.34 -18.76
N THR A 8 -13.86 0.87 -18.70
CA THR A 8 -13.12 1.46 -17.57
C THR A 8 -13.81 2.71 -17.02
N TRP A 9 -13.97 2.81 -15.70
CA TRP A 9 -14.63 3.93 -15.00
C TRP A 9 -13.80 4.41 -13.80
N CYS A 10 -13.67 5.73 -13.66
CA CYS A 10 -12.88 6.38 -12.62
C CYS A 10 -13.67 7.53 -11.97
N SER A 11 -13.54 7.68 -10.65
CA SER A 11 -14.04 8.82 -9.89
C SER A 11 -12.91 9.37 -9.02
N LEU A 12 -12.81 10.69 -8.92
CA LEU A 12 -11.77 11.38 -8.14
C LEU A 12 -12.18 11.43 -6.67
N GLN A 13 -11.34 10.87 -5.81
CA GLN A 13 -11.49 11.00 -4.37
C GLN A 13 -10.76 12.24 -3.84
N PRO A 14 -11.45 13.19 -3.18
CA PRO A 14 -10.79 14.35 -2.60
C PRO A 14 -9.97 13.98 -1.37
N SER A 15 -8.72 14.43 -1.33
CA SER A 15 -7.84 14.35 -0.16
C SER A 15 -8.11 15.49 0.80
N LEU A 16 -8.02 15.19 2.10
CA LEU A 16 -8.08 16.17 3.18
C LEU A 16 -6.66 16.51 3.65
N TYR A 17 -6.41 17.79 3.92
CA TYR A 17 -5.12 18.28 4.40
C TYR A 17 -5.28 19.05 5.72
N PRO A 18 -5.50 18.37 6.86
CA PRO A 18 -5.78 19.06 8.13
C PRO A 18 -4.62 19.92 8.63
N ARG A 19 -3.38 19.53 8.28
CA ARG A 19 -2.13 20.20 8.65
C ARG A 19 -1.08 19.97 7.56
N PRO A 20 -0.03 20.81 7.48
CA PRO A 20 1.09 20.56 6.58
C PRO A 20 1.66 19.15 6.75
N GLY A 21 1.79 18.42 5.65
CA GLY A 21 2.28 17.03 5.63
C GLY A 21 1.27 15.97 6.08
N TRP A 22 0.06 16.36 6.51
CA TRP A 22 -1.00 15.43 6.87
C TRP A 22 -1.92 15.24 5.66
N VAL A 23 -2.16 13.99 5.31
CA VAL A 23 -2.99 13.62 4.16
C VAL A 23 -3.97 12.55 4.62
N GLU A 24 -5.24 12.90 4.60
CA GLU A 24 -6.33 12.05 5.08
C GLU A 24 -7.39 11.81 4.01
N LEU A 25 -8.15 10.73 4.16
CA LEU A 25 -9.33 10.45 3.33
C LEU A 25 -10.54 10.17 4.23
N ASP A 26 -11.67 10.80 3.91
CA ASP A 26 -12.93 10.52 4.59
C ASP A 26 -13.40 9.09 4.25
N PRO A 27 -13.64 8.22 5.25
CA PRO A 27 -14.06 6.84 5.02
C PRO A 27 -15.42 6.73 4.33
N GLU A 28 -16.39 7.59 4.64
CA GLU A 28 -17.73 7.52 4.04
C GLU A 28 -17.73 8.06 2.61
N VAL A 29 -16.88 9.04 2.30
CA VAL A 29 -16.66 9.47 0.91
C VAL A 29 -16.03 8.34 0.10
N LEU A 30 -14.99 7.67 0.65
CA LEU A 30 -14.38 6.50 0.00
C LEU A 30 -15.42 5.41 -0.26
N TRP A 31 -16.25 5.10 0.75
CA TRP A 31 -17.30 4.08 0.65
C TRP A 31 -18.31 4.39 -0.46
N SER A 32 -18.89 5.59 -0.41
CA SER A 32 -19.95 6.00 -1.33
C SER A 32 -19.46 6.05 -2.77
N GLN A 33 -18.23 6.55 -2.99
CA GLN A 33 -17.60 6.55 -4.31
C GLN A 33 -17.29 5.13 -4.80
N PHE A 34 -16.77 4.25 -3.94
CA PHE A 34 -16.53 2.86 -4.29
C PHE A 34 -17.82 2.16 -4.76
N VAL A 35 -18.90 2.25 -3.97
CA VAL A 35 -20.19 1.64 -4.32
C VAL A 35 -20.79 2.28 -5.58
N GLY A 36 -20.72 3.61 -5.69
CA GLY A 36 -21.21 4.36 -6.85
C GLY A 36 -20.54 3.92 -8.15
N VAL A 37 -19.20 3.88 -8.18
CA VAL A 37 -18.43 3.48 -9.36
C VAL A 37 -18.71 2.03 -9.77
N VAL A 38 -18.93 1.12 -8.80
CA VAL A 38 -19.31 -0.27 -9.13
C VAL A 38 -20.69 -0.31 -9.80
N LYS A 39 -21.67 0.45 -9.27
CA LYS A 39 -23.03 0.56 -9.86
C LYS A 39 -23.00 1.17 -11.25
N GLU A 40 -22.30 2.27 -11.42
CA GLU A 40 -22.14 2.97 -12.69
C GLU A 40 -21.46 2.10 -13.73
N ALA A 41 -20.38 1.38 -13.37
CA ALA A 41 -19.69 0.50 -14.30
C ALA A 41 -20.61 -0.61 -14.83
N VAL A 42 -21.35 -1.28 -13.94
CA VAL A 42 -22.29 -2.36 -14.32
C VAL A 42 -23.43 -1.84 -15.20
N GLN A 43 -23.99 -0.69 -14.83
CA GLN A 43 -25.02 -0.03 -15.62
C GLN A 43 -24.50 0.36 -17.01
N ALA A 44 -23.32 0.96 -17.09
CA ALA A 44 -22.76 1.43 -18.35
C ALA A 44 -22.31 0.28 -19.27
N ALA A 45 -21.99 -0.89 -18.72
CA ALA A 45 -21.77 -2.11 -19.49
C ALA A 45 -23.05 -2.76 -20.02
N GLY A 46 -24.23 -2.21 -19.67
CA GLY A 46 -25.54 -2.75 -20.03
C GLY A 46 -25.86 -4.07 -19.34
N LEU A 47 -25.29 -4.30 -18.14
CA LEU A 47 -25.43 -5.53 -17.38
C LEU A 47 -26.28 -5.32 -16.12
N HIS A 48 -26.83 -6.40 -15.59
CA HIS A 48 -27.42 -6.44 -14.25
C HIS A 48 -26.39 -6.92 -13.23
N MET A 49 -26.49 -6.44 -11.98
CA MET A 49 -25.61 -6.88 -10.88
C MET A 49 -25.55 -8.40 -10.70
N ARG A 50 -26.67 -9.10 -10.93
CA ARG A 50 -26.76 -10.57 -10.87
C ARG A 50 -25.87 -11.30 -11.90
N GLN A 51 -25.36 -10.59 -12.91
CA GLN A 51 -24.47 -11.13 -13.93
C GLN A 51 -23.00 -10.98 -13.55
N VAL A 52 -22.69 -10.29 -12.44
CA VAL A 52 -21.32 -10.17 -11.92
C VAL A 52 -20.97 -11.47 -11.19
N ALA A 53 -20.02 -12.23 -11.74
CA ALA A 53 -19.62 -13.51 -11.17
C ALA A 53 -18.87 -13.37 -9.83
N ALA A 54 -18.02 -12.36 -9.71
CA ALA A 54 -17.24 -12.08 -8.50
C ALA A 54 -16.69 -10.64 -8.51
N LEU A 55 -16.27 -10.18 -7.32
CA LEU A 55 -15.46 -8.99 -7.11
C LEU A 55 -14.02 -9.39 -6.77
N GLY A 56 -13.06 -8.76 -7.47
CA GLY A 56 -11.68 -8.64 -7.03
C GLY A 56 -11.44 -7.21 -6.56
N ILE A 57 -10.81 -7.05 -5.39
CA ILE A 57 -10.56 -5.74 -4.81
C ILE A 57 -9.07 -5.44 -4.88
N SER A 58 -8.75 -4.37 -5.59
CA SER A 58 -7.40 -3.81 -5.65
C SER A 58 -7.38 -2.41 -5.04
N THR A 59 -6.42 -2.13 -4.15
CA THR A 59 -6.38 -0.86 -3.40
C THR A 59 -4.98 -0.28 -3.27
N GLN A 60 -4.91 1.04 -3.10
CA GLN A 60 -3.68 1.71 -2.68
C GLN A 60 -3.13 1.10 -1.39
N ARG A 61 -1.82 0.88 -1.37
CA ARG A 61 -1.09 0.36 -0.21
C ARG A 61 -0.92 1.41 0.88
N SER A 62 -0.57 0.97 2.09
CA SER A 62 -0.11 1.79 3.22
C SER A 62 -1.02 2.94 3.70
N THR A 63 -2.21 3.05 3.11
CA THR A 63 -3.31 3.88 3.59
C THR A 63 -4.17 3.03 4.51
N PHE A 64 -4.37 3.49 5.73
CA PHE A 64 -4.98 2.66 6.77
C PHE A 64 -5.94 3.44 7.64
N ILE A 65 -6.76 2.68 8.36
CA ILE A 65 -7.73 3.18 9.32
C ILE A 65 -7.80 2.26 10.53
N THR A 66 -8.28 2.80 11.64
CA THR A 66 -8.69 1.99 12.79
C THR A 66 -10.16 2.25 13.12
N TRP A 67 -10.88 1.22 13.55
CA TRP A 67 -12.30 1.31 13.89
C TRP A 67 -12.66 0.42 15.07
N HIS A 68 -13.79 0.73 15.69
CA HIS A 68 -14.31 -0.03 16.81
C HIS A 68 -14.95 -1.34 16.32
N LYS A 69 -14.42 -2.49 16.76
CA LYS A 69 -14.77 -3.85 16.31
C LYS A 69 -16.27 -4.14 16.30
N ARG A 70 -16.99 -3.69 17.34
CA ARG A 70 -18.43 -3.95 17.50
C ARG A 70 -19.33 -3.01 16.70
N THR A 71 -18.94 -1.77 16.51
CA THR A 71 -19.82 -0.74 15.93
C THR A 71 -19.47 -0.41 14.49
N GLY A 72 -18.30 -0.85 14.00
CA GLY A 72 -17.78 -0.47 12.70
C GLY A 72 -17.34 1.00 12.62
N LYS A 73 -17.52 1.79 13.68
CA LYS A 73 -17.27 3.24 13.65
C LYS A 73 -15.76 3.51 13.61
N PRO A 74 -15.26 4.23 12.59
CA PRO A 74 -13.87 4.69 12.56
C PRO A 74 -13.52 5.59 13.74
N PHE A 75 -12.29 5.45 14.23
CA PHE A 75 -11.74 6.36 15.24
C PHE A 75 -11.16 7.64 14.63
N HIS A 76 -10.81 7.60 13.35
CA HIS A 76 -10.25 8.71 12.59
C HIS A 76 -10.46 8.47 11.08
N ASN A 77 -10.20 9.49 10.26
CA ASN A 77 -10.13 9.36 8.80
C ASN A 77 -9.02 8.38 8.39
N PHE A 78 -9.06 7.86 7.17
CA PHE A 78 -7.90 7.13 6.65
C PHE A 78 -6.66 8.03 6.68
N ILE A 79 -5.54 7.49 7.15
CA ILE A 79 -4.24 8.16 7.06
C ILE A 79 -3.56 7.64 5.79
N SER A 80 -3.36 8.52 4.82
CA SER A 80 -2.84 8.19 3.48
C SER A 80 -1.40 7.67 3.54
N TRP A 81 -0.99 6.92 2.50
CA TRP A 81 0.40 6.54 2.27
C TRP A 81 1.33 7.77 2.17
N GLN A 82 0.83 8.89 1.66
CA GLN A 82 1.58 10.15 1.50
C GLN A 82 1.83 10.90 2.81
N ASP A 83 1.10 10.55 3.87
CA ASP A 83 1.11 11.26 5.15
C ASP A 83 2.47 11.13 5.85
N VAL A 84 3.00 12.26 6.34
CA VAL A 84 4.29 12.34 7.04
C VAL A 84 4.17 12.74 8.52
N ARG A 85 2.98 12.64 9.14
CA ARG A 85 2.74 13.05 10.54
C ARG A 85 3.63 12.32 11.55
N SER A 86 4.11 11.14 11.19
CA SER A 86 5.01 10.33 12.02
C SER A 86 6.49 10.76 11.93
N ALA A 87 6.83 11.85 11.22
CA ALA A 87 8.21 12.27 10.97
C ALA A 87 9.04 12.46 12.24
N GLU A 88 8.50 13.11 13.27
CA GLU A 88 9.20 13.29 14.55
C GLU A 88 9.44 11.95 15.26
N LEU A 89 8.44 11.07 15.24
CA LEU A 89 8.53 9.73 15.81
C LEU A 89 9.59 8.89 15.09
N VAL A 90 9.61 8.95 13.75
CA VAL A 90 10.63 8.29 12.91
C VAL A 90 12.03 8.81 13.22
N ASN A 91 12.21 10.12 13.28
CA ASN A 91 13.50 10.73 13.61
C ASN A 91 13.99 10.33 15.01
N SER A 92 13.09 10.29 16.00
CA SER A 92 13.40 9.86 17.36
C SER A 92 13.85 8.40 17.40
N TRP A 93 13.11 7.50 16.74
CA TRP A 93 13.46 6.07 16.67
C TRP A 93 14.78 5.81 15.96
N ASN A 94 15.01 6.46 14.81
CA ASN A 94 16.23 6.30 14.03
C ASN A 94 17.49 6.80 14.77
N ARG A 95 17.34 7.74 15.71
CA ARG A 95 18.44 8.23 16.57
C ARG A 95 18.57 7.45 17.88
N SER A 96 17.63 6.57 18.21
CA SER A 96 17.58 5.88 19.49
C SER A 96 18.75 4.90 19.66
N LEU A 97 19.25 4.79 20.90
CA LEU A 97 20.25 3.78 21.24
C LEU A 97 19.73 2.35 21.01
N LEU A 98 18.42 2.14 21.25
CA LEU A 98 17.77 0.85 21.07
C LEU A 98 17.87 0.35 19.63
N LEU A 99 17.64 1.22 18.63
CA LEU A 99 17.76 0.81 17.23
C LEU A 99 19.21 0.48 16.86
N LYS A 100 20.19 1.24 17.36
CA LYS A 100 21.62 0.94 17.17
C LYS A 100 22.00 -0.42 17.76
N VAL A 101 21.49 -0.74 18.95
CA VAL A 101 21.70 -2.05 19.59
C VAL A 101 21.07 -3.16 18.76
N ILE A 102 19.86 -2.95 18.23
CA ILE A 102 19.20 -3.90 17.32
C ILE A 102 20.09 -4.15 16.08
N HIS A 103 20.61 -3.09 15.44
CA HIS A 103 21.50 -3.23 14.28
C HIS A 103 22.71 -4.11 14.59
N VAL A 104 23.37 -3.88 15.72
CA VAL A 104 24.53 -4.67 16.15
C VAL A 104 24.15 -6.14 16.38
N ILE A 105 23.08 -6.39 17.14
CA ILE A 105 22.62 -7.76 17.44
C ILE A 105 22.35 -8.53 16.14
N PHE A 106 21.60 -7.93 15.22
CA PHE A 106 21.20 -8.60 13.98
C PHE A 106 22.36 -8.74 12.98
N THR A 107 23.32 -7.81 12.98
CA THR A 107 24.57 -7.95 12.22
C THR A 107 25.36 -9.17 12.71
N VAL A 108 25.49 -9.32 14.04
CA VAL A 108 26.20 -10.46 14.65
C VAL A 108 25.45 -11.78 14.37
N LEU A 109 24.13 -11.80 14.51
CA LEU A 109 23.32 -12.97 14.19
C LEU A 109 23.45 -13.37 12.73
N HIS A 110 23.38 -12.42 11.80
CA HIS A 110 23.57 -12.70 10.37
C HIS A 110 24.97 -13.26 10.11
N PHE A 111 26.01 -12.66 10.68
CA PHE A 111 27.40 -13.12 10.54
C PHE A 111 27.60 -14.58 10.99
N PHE A 112 27.01 -14.97 12.12
CA PHE A 112 27.15 -16.34 12.64
C PHE A 112 26.23 -17.36 11.98
N THR A 113 25.04 -16.96 11.53
CA THR A 113 24.04 -17.90 10.99
C THR A 113 24.01 -17.98 9.48
N GLY A 114 24.53 -16.97 8.77
CA GLY A 114 24.40 -16.84 7.32
C GLY A 114 22.95 -16.66 6.83
N ASN A 115 22.00 -16.38 7.73
CA ASN A 115 20.58 -16.32 7.38
C ASN A 115 20.15 -14.89 7.01
N ASP A 116 19.67 -14.71 5.78
CA ASP A 116 19.23 -13.42 5.22
C ASP A 116 18.05 -12.80 5.96
N ARG A 117 17.30 -13.58 6.75
CA ARG A 117 16.24 -13.04 7.62
C ARG A 117 16.79 -12.02 8.62
N TYR A 118 18.03 -12.18 9.08
CA TYR A 118 18.67 -11.26 10.02
C TYR A 118 19.32 -10.07 9.32
N LEU A 119 19.42 -10.11 8.00
CA LEU A 119 20.02 -9.06 7.20
C LEU A 119 19.17 -7.80 7.22
N ALA A 120 17.86 -7.91 6.95
CA ALA A 120 16.98 -6.74 6.89
C ALA A 120 16.89 -5.95 8.22
N PRO A 121 16.79 -6.59 9.40
CA PRO A 121 16.84 -5.85 10.67
C PRO A 121 18.20 -5.20 10.97
N SER A 122 19.30 -5.69 10.40
CA SER A 122 20.65 -5.18 10.69
C SER A 122 20.88 -3.74 10.21
N PHE A 123 20.13 -3.29 9.20
CA PHE A 123 20.17 -1.91 8.66
C PHE A 123 18.79 -1.26 8.60
N LEU A 124 17.83 -1.76 9.40
CA LEU A 124 16.47 -1.24 9.45
C LEU A 124 16.47 0.26 9.75
N THR A 125 15.90 1.04 8.86
CA THR A 125 15.62 2.46 9.08
C THR A 125 14.12 2.66 9.00
N PHE A 126 13.54 3.33 10.00
CA PHE A 126 12.13 3.68 9.95
C PHE A 126 11.90 4.80 8.95
N SER A 127 10.75 4.76 8.29
CA SER A 127 10.32 5.77 7.32
C SER A 127 8.87 6.17 7.60
N THR A 128 8.51 7.41 7.27
CA THR A 128 7.12 7.87 7.35
C THR A 128 6.19 7.12 6.42
N GLN A 129 6.72 6.52 5.35
CA GLN A 129 5.99 5.68 4.41
C GLN A 129 5.48 4.39 5.07
N GLN A 130 6.14 3.91 6.13
CA GLN A 130 5.74 2.68 6.81
C GLN A 130 4.48 2.90 7.64
N THR A 131 3.49 2.04 7.42
CA THR A 131 2.23 2.07 8.17
C THR A 131 2.45 1.84 9.67
N SER A 132 3.43 1.00 10.02
CA SER A 132 3.85 0.75 11.40
C SER A 132 4.09 2.04 12.21
N MET A 133 4.78 3.01 11.62
CA MET A 133 5.14 4.26 12.28
C MET A 133 3.96 5.21 12.43
N LYS A 134 3.10 5.28 11.42
CA LYS A 134 1.87 6.07 11.47
C LYS A 134 0.86 5.46 12.47
N LEU A 135 0.79 4.13 12.56
CA LEU A 135 -0.05 3.44 13.53
C LEU A 135 0.46 3.61 14.97
N SER A 136 1.77 3.55 15.20
CA SER A 136 2.35 3.88 16.50
C SER A 136 2.04 5.33 16.91
N TRP A 137 2.09 6.27 15.94
CA TRP A 137 1.65 7.65 16.18
C TRP A 137 0.16 7.71 16.59
N VAL A 138 -0.73 6.96 15.93
CA VAL A 138 -2.16 6.90 16.27
C VAL A 138 -2.37 6.45 17.72
N PHE A 139 -1.72 5.38 18.16
CA PHE A 139 -1.84 4.92 19.56
C PHE A 139 -1.27 5.92 20.58
N LYS A 140 -0.30 6.74 20.19
CA LYS A 140 0.25 7.79 21.06
C LYS A 140 -0.62 9.05 21.13
N ASN A 141 -1.34 9.37 20.06
CA ASN A 141 -1.97 10.69 19.89
C ASN A 141 -3.51 10.66 19.84
N ILE A 142 -4.13 9.50 19.67
CA ILE A 142 -5.59 9.36 19.64
C ILE A 142 -6.04 8.56 20.87
N PRO A 143 -6.43 9.23 21.97
CA PRO A 143 -6.77 8.57 23.24
C PRO A 143 -7.87 7.52 23.12
N GLU A 144 -8.84 7.74 22.23
CA GLU A 144 -9.95 6.81 22.01
C GLU A 144 -9.47 5.44 21.51
N VAL A 145 -8.50 5.42 20.58
CA VAL A 145 -7.93 4.18 20.05
C VAL A 145 -7.22 3.40 21.16
N THR A 146 -6.48 4.08 22.01
CA THR A 146 -5.73 3.46 23.12
C THR A 146 -6.66 2.97 24.22
N ALA A 147 -7.67 3.76 24.58
CA ALA A 147 -8.70 3.37 25.55
C ALA A 147 -9.51 2.16 25.08
N LYS A 148 -9.68 2.01 23.76
CA LYS A 148 -10.43 0.91 23.12
C LYS A 148 -9.54 -0.12 22.45
N LYS A 149 -8.26 -0.23 22.83
CA LYS A 149 -7.29 -1.12 22.15
C LYS A 149 -7.74 -2.59 22.02
N ASN A 150 -8.49 -3.11 23.01
CA ASN A 150 -9.02 -4.48 22.99
C ASN A 150 -10.26 -4.65 22.09
N ASN A 151 -10.89 -3.54 21.68
CA ASN A 151 -12.05 -3.48 20.78
C ASN A 151 -11.70 -2.71 19.49
N CYS A 152 -10.42 -2.64 19.14
CA CYS A 152 -9.92 -1.94 17.97
C CYS A 152 -9.63 -2.95 16.86
N CYS A 153 -9.98 -2.59 15.63
CA CYS A 153 -9.55 -3.25 14.41
C CYS A 153 -8.65 -2.28 13.63
N PHE A 154 -7.61 -2.83 13.02
CA PHE A 154 -6.76 -2.17 12.04
C PHE A 154 -7.03 -2.75 10.66
N GLY A 155 -6.93 -1.91 9.63
CA GLY A 155 -6.98 -2.38 8.26
C GLY A 155 -6.43 -1.35 7.30
N THR A 156 -5.79 -1.84 6.25
CA THR A 156 -5.62 -1.10 5.00
C THR A 156 -6.97 -1.01 4.25
N VAL A 157 -7.00 -0.26 3.15
CA VAL A 157 -8.26 0.04 2.42
C VAL A 157 -8.99 -1.25 2.00
N ASP A 158 -8.28 -2.28 1.55
CA ASP A 158 -8.82 -3.60 1.21
C ASP A 158 -9.58 -4.25 2.38
N THR A 159 -8.98 -4.25 3.57
CA THR A 159 -9.54 -4.86 4.77
C THR A 159 -10.82 -4.13 5.19
N TRP A 160 -10.79 -2.80 5.13
CA TRP A 160 -11.96 -1.98 5.46
C TRP A 160 -13.07 -2.13 4.42
N LEU A 161 -12.74 -2.16 3.12
CA LEU A 161 -13.73 -2.38 2.06
C LEU A 161 -14.38 -3.75 2.20
N LEU A 162 -13.58 -4.79 2.46
CA LEU A 162 -14.09 -6.14 2.72
C LEU A 162 -15.02 -6.16 3.94
N TYR A 163 -14.59 -5.54 5.05
CA TYR A 163 -15.41 -5.42 6.25
C TYR A 163 -16.74 -4.71 5.95
N ARG A 164 -16.73 -3.62 5.20
CA ARG A 164 -17.93 -2.86 4.82
C ARG A 164 -18.84 -3.64 3.88
N LEU A 165 -18.28 -4.27 2.86
CA LEU A 165 -19.02 -5.09 1.89
C LEU A 165 -19.71 -6.26 2.57
N THR A 166 -19.07 -6.87 3.56
CA THR A 166 -19.60 -8.04 4.26
C THR A 166 -20.36 -7.67 5.54
N LYS A 167 -20.65 -6.39 5.76
CA LYS A 167 -21.27 -5.83 6.99
C LYS A 167 -20.64 -6.34 8.29
N GLY A 168 -19.32 -6.48 8.28
CA GLY A 168 -18.49 -6.87 9.40
C GLY A 168 -18.43 -8.37 9.67
N SER A 169 -19.04 -9.21 8.83
CA SER A 169 -18.92 -10.67 8.96
C SER A 169 -17.53 -11.18 8.60
N VAL A 170 -16.77 -10.44 7.76
CA VAL A 170 -15.40 -10.81 7.39
C VAL A 170 -14.41 -9.70 7.76
N PHE A 171 -13.36 -10.10 8.46
CA PHE A 171 -12.21 -9.28 8.81
C PHE A 171 -10.95 -10.01 8.37
N ALA A 172 -10.37 -9.60 7.24
CA ALA A 172 -9.21 -10.25 6.62
C ALA A 172 -8.49 -9.28 5.65
N THR A 173 -7.24 -9.61 5.33
CA THR A 173 -6.43 -8.97 4.27
C THR A 173 -5.69 -10.05 3.49
N ASP A 174 -5.01 -9.70 2.40
CA ASP A 174 -4.10 -10.59 1.69
C ASP A 174 -2.63 -10.31 1.98
N TYR A 175 -1.76 -11.21 1.51
CA TYR A 175 -0.31 -11.10 1.71
C TYR A 175 0.31 -9.85 1.07
N SER A 176 -0.22 -9.39 -0.06
CA SER A 176 0.32 -8.22 -0.75
C SER A 176 0.06 -6.93 0.03
N ASN A 177 -1.17 -6.71 0.51
CA ASN A 177 -1.49 -5.58 1.37
C ASN A 177 -0.78 -5.69 2.72
N ALA A 178 -0.78 -6.86 3.36
CA ALA A 178 -0.12 -7.07 4.64
C ALA A 178 1.39 -6.75 4.58
N SER A 179 2.10 -7.27 3.57
CA SER A 179 3.55 -7.04 3.42
C SER A 179 3.91 -5.57 3.21
N SER A 180 3.00 -4.75 2.65
CA SER A 180 3.22 -3.31 2.47
C SER A 180 3.14 -2.48 3.76
N THR A 181 2.64 -3.05 4.86
CA THR A 181 2.46 -2.31 6.13
C THR A 181 3.77 -1.96 6.84
N GLY A 182 4.85 -2.71 6.56
CA GLY A 182 6.09 -2.66 7.31
C GLY A 182 6.00 -3.29 8.71
N VAL A 183 4.90 -3.99 9.03
CA VAL A 183 4.75 -4.81 10.26
C VAL A 183 4.75 -6.30 9.96
N PHE A 184 4.20 -6.69 8.80
CA PHE A 184 4.15 -8.07 8.37
C PHE A 184 5.53 -8.55 7.93
N GLU A 185 5.95 -9.72 8.39
CA GLU A 185 7.26 -10.31 8.09
C GLU A 185 7.15 -11.24 6.87
N PRO A 186 7.69 -10.88 5.70
CA PRO A 186 7.51 -11.67 4.47
C PRO A 186 8.20 -13.04 4.52
N PHE A 187 9.30 -13.17 5.28
CA PHE A 187 10.00 -14.45 5.45
C PHE A 187 9.12 -15.49 6.14
N THR A 188 8.52 -15.13 7.28
CA THR A 188 7.67 -16.03 8.09
C THR A 188 6.18 -15.93 7.77
N LYS A 189 5.78 -14.98 6.92
CA LYS A 189 4.40 -14.78 6.46
C LYS A 189 3.43 -14.54 7.61
N CYS A 190 3.86 -13.78 8.62
CA CYS A 190 3.05 -13.45 9.78
C CYS A 190 3.30 -12.01 10.25
N TRP A 191 2.35 -11.45 10.99
CA TRP A 191 2.53 -10.19 11.71
C TRP A 191 3.70 -10.31 12.69
N ASN A 192 4.61 -9.33 12.70
CA ASN A 192 5.82 -9.38 13.53
C ASN A 192 5.52 -8.95 14.99
N PRO A 193 5.47 -9.88 15.96
CA PRO A 193 5.11 -9.55 17.34
C PRO A 193 6.20 -8.71 18.03
N THR A 194 7.47 -8.94 17.68
CA THR A 194 8.61 -8.19 18.23
C THR A 194 8.53 -6.73 17.84
N LEU A 195 8.25 -6.44 16.57
CA LEU A 195 8.09 -5.07 16.08
C LEU A 195 6.83 -4.41 16.68
N CYS A 196 5.73 -5.15 16.80
CA CYS A 196 4.52 -4.66 17.46
C CYS A 196 4.78 -4.26 18.91
N ASN A 197 5.47 -5.10 19.68
CA ASN A 197 5.86 -4.78 21.05
C ASN A 197 6.78 -3.56 21.11
N LEU A 198 7.78 -3.50 20.23
CA LEU A 198 8.71 -2.38 20.13
C LEU A 198 7.99 -1.04 19.89
N LEU A 199 6.98 -1.04 19.02
CA LEU A 199 6.20 0.14 18.65
C LEU A 199 4.97 0.37 19.56
N SER A 200 4.79 -0.46 20.60
CA SER A 200 3.64 -0.43 21.51
C SER A 200 2.28 -0.59 20.81
N ILE A 201 2.23 -1.44 19.78
CA ILE A 201 1.03 -1.75 19.00
C ILE A 201 0.50 -3.12 19.42
N PRO A 202 -0.77 -3.26 19.83
CA PRO A 202 -1.34 -4.55 20.21
C PRO A 202 -1.54 -5.47 19.00
N MET A 203 -1.06 -6.72 19.09
CA MET A 203 -1.20 -7.71 18.02
C MET A 203 -2.66 -8.04 17.65
N SER A 204 -3.58 -7.91 18.62
CA SER A 204 -4.99 -8.29 18.49
C SER A 204 -5.79 -7.46 17.49
N ILE A 205 -5.24 -6.32 17.03
CA ILE A 205 -5.95 -5.43 16.10
C ILE A 205 -5.79 -5.85 14.64
N TYR A 206 -4.79 -6.67 14.33
CA TYR A 206 -4.46 -7.00 12.95
C TYR A 206 -5.40 -8.08 12.39
N PRO A 207 -5.77 -7.99 11.10
CA PRO A 207 -6.59 -8.99 10.45
C PRO A 207 -5.82 -10.29 10.21
N PRO A 208 -6.50 -11.45 10.22
CA PRO A 208 -6.00 -12.66 9.57
C PRO A 208 -5.59 -12.38 8.13
N VAL A 209 -4.44 -12.91 7.73
CA VAL A 209 -3.94 -12.82 6.34
C VAL A 209 -4.36 -14.09 5.59
N LYS A 210 -4.89 -13.93 4.38
CA LYS A 210 -5.34 -15.00 3.49
C LYS A 210 -4.63 -14.92 2.15
N ASP A 211 -4.77 -15.99 1.36
CA ASP A 211 -4.29 -16.03 -0.01
C ASP A 211 -4.91 -14.90 -0.85
N THR A 212 -4.16 -14.41 -1.83
CA THR A 212 -4.59 -13.36 -2.75
C THR A 212 -5.85 -13.78 -3.51
N SER A 213 -5.91 -15.05 -3.93
CA SER A 213 -7.12 -15.69 -4.43
C SER A 213 -7.74 -16.55 -3.33
N PHE A 214 -8.78 -16.04 -2.68
CA PHE A 214 -9.47 -16.69 -1.56
C PHE A 214 -10.94 -16.30 -1.58
N ASN A 215 -11.82 -17.19 -1.11
CA ASN A 215 -13.23 -16.85 -0.93
C ASN A 215 -13.41 -16.02 0.35
N PHE A 216 -13.47 -14.70 0.21
CA PHE A 216 -13.67 -13.75 1.31
C PHE A 216 -15.16 -13.55 1.65
N GLY A 217 -16.02 -14.48 1.27
CA GLY A 217 -17.47 -14.38 1.44
C GLY A 217 -18.11 -13.63 0.28
N SER A 218 -19.18 -12.89 0.56
CA SER A 218 -19.91 -12.13 -0.46
C SER A 218 -20.27 -10.75 0.06
N ALA A 219 -20.30 -9.78 -0.85
CA ALA A 219 -20.92 -8.49 -0.57
C ALA A 219 -22.38 -8.71 -0.17
N ASP A 220 -22.82 -8.03 0.89
CA ASP A 220 -24.17 -8.11 1.41
C ASP A 220 -25.18 -7.62 0.37
N SER A 221 -26.30 -8.35 0.24
CA SER A 221 -27.29 -8.09 -0.79
C SER A 221 -27.94 -6.71 -0.70
N GLU A 222 -27.95 -6.06 0.47
CA GLU A 222 -28.49 -4.70 0.59
C GLU A 222 -27.63 -3.63 -0.12
N ILE A 223 -26.36 -3.94 -0.42
CA ILE A 223 -25.44 -2.98 -1.05
C ILE A 223 -25.70 -2.90 -2.56
N PHE A 224 -25.80 -4.05 -3.22
CA PHE A 224 -25.93 -4.17 -4.68
C PHE A 224 -27.26 -4.79 -5.16
N GLY A 225 -28.17 -5.11 -4.25
CA GLY A 225 -29.44 -5.80 -4.53
C GLY A 225 -29.32 -7.32 -4.67
N VAL A 226 -28.09 -7.84 -4.78
CA VAL A 226 -27.76 -9.27 -4.87
C VAL A 226 -26.45 -9.54 -4.14
N PRO A 227 -26.24 -10.75 -3.59
CA PRO A 227 -24.93 -11.11 -3.07
C PRO A 227 -23.95 -11.29 -4.22
N ILE A 228 -22.75 -10.72 -4.09
CA ILE A 228 -21.66 -10.88 -5.08
C ILE A 228 -20.44 -11.46 -4.37
N PRO A 229 -19.94 -12.64 -4.77
CA PRO A 229 -18.74 -13.25 -4.17
C PRO A 229 -17.53 -12.32 -4.24
N ILE A 230 -16.73 -12.27 -3.17
CA ILE A 230 -15.47 -11.53 -3.13
C ILE A 230 -14.34 -12.56 -3.15
N MET A 231 -13.64 -12.65 -4.29
CA MET A 231 -12.75 -13.77 -4.59
C MET A 231 -11.27 -13.40 -4.63
N ALA A 232 -10.95 -12.11 -4.54
CA ALA A 232 -9.58 -11.65 -4.47
C ALA A 232 -9.44 -10.33 -3.72
N LEU A 233 -8.36 -10.24 -2.95
CA LEU A 233 -7.82 -9.00 -2.41
C LEU A 233 -6.37 -8.91 -2.88
N VAL A 234 -5.95 -7.76 -3.40
CA VAL A 234 -4.58 -7.55 -3.87
C VAL A 234 -4.22 -6.07 -3.77
N ALA A 235 -2.96 -5.75 -3.52
CA ALA A 235 -2.48 -4.38 -3.55
C ALA A 235 -2.37 -3.85 -4.99
N ASP A 236 -2.53 -2.55 -5.18
CA ASP A 236 -2.54 -1.89 -6.49
C ASP A 236 -1.32 -2.23 -7.38
N GLN A 237 -0.10 -2.04 -6.87
CA GLN A 237 1.12 -2.29 -7.65
C GLN A 237 1.29 -3.77 -7.99
N GLN A 238 0.96 -4.66 -7.06
CA GLN A 238 0.95 -6.11 -7.25
C GLN A 238 -0.11 -6.56 -8.25
N SER A 239 -1.30 -5.96 -8.20
CA SER A 239 -2.37 -6.23 -9.16
C SER A 239 -2.00 -5.78 -10.57
N ALA A 240 -1.26 -4.68 -10.68
CA ALA A 240 -0.73 -4.21 -11.95
C ALA A 240 0.37 -5.13 -12.49
N MET A 241 1.29 -5.61 -11.66
CA MET A 241 2.25 -6.68 -12.06
C MET A 241 1.52 -7.91 -12.61
N PHE A 242 0.49 -8.36 -11.90
CA PHE A 242 -0.29 -9.52 -12.31
C PHE A 242 -1.06 -9.27 -13.63
N GLY A 243 -1.66 -8.08 -13.78
CA GLY A 243 -2.39 -7.67 -14.99
C GLY A 243 -1.51 -7.48 -16.22
N GLU A 244 -0.25 -7.08 -16.04
CA GLU A 244 0.78 -6.99 -17.10
C GLU A 244 1.44 -8.35 -17.39
N CYS A 245 0.90 -9.43 -16.86
CA CYS A 245 1.41 -10.80 -17.04
C CYS A 245 2.88 -10.98 -16.60
N CYS A 246 3.35 -10.21 -15.62
CA CYS A 246 4.71 -10.29 -15.07
C CYS A 246 4.89 -11.53 -14.16
N PHE A 247 4.66 -12.73 -14.69
CA PHE A 247 4.63 -13.98 -13.93
C PHE A 247 6.01 -14.64 -13.78
N GLN A 248 6.98 -14.29 -14.62
CA GLN A 248 8.29 -14.92 -14.60
C GLN A 248 9.28 -14.14 -13.72
N PRO A 249 10.21 -14.83 -13.04
CA PRO A 249 11.31 -14.16 -12.36
C PRO A 249 12.10 -13.28 -13.32
N GLY A 250 12.33 -12.02 -12.93
CA GLY A 250 12.98 -11.00 -13.76
C GLY A 250 12.01 -10.12 -14.53
N ASP A 251 10.71 -10.45 -14.59
CA ASP A 251 9.72 -9.55 -15.18
C ASP A 251 9.67 -8.25 -14.39
N VAL A 252 9.63 -7.14 -15.14
CA VAL A 252 9.65 -5.78 -14.58
C VAL A 252 8.43 -5.01 -15.07
N LYS A 253 7.75 -4.35 -14.14
CA LYS A 253 6.77 -3.32 -14.47
C LYS A 253 7.19 -2.00 -13.85
N LEU A 254 7.05 -0.94 -14.63
CA LEU A 254 7.29 0.43 -14.23
C LEU A 254 5.99 1.23 -14.36
N THR A 255 5.46 1.70 -13.23
CA THR A 255 4.36 2.68 -13.25
C THR A 255 4.94 4.08 -13.18
N MET A 256 4.61 4.92 -14.17
CA MET A 256 5.03 6.31 -14.22
C MET A 256 3.81 7.22 -14.01
N GLY A 257 3.77 7.87 -12.84
CA GLY A 257 2.80 8.91 -12.51
C GLY A 257 3.52 10.13 -11.92
N THR A 258 2.93 10.77 -10.91
CA THR A 258 3.57 11.85 -10.14
C THR A 258 4.96 11.42 -9.60
N GLY A 259 5.04 10.20 -9.06
CA GLY A 259 6.28 9.46 -8.85
C GLY A 259 6.31 8.18 -9.70
N GLY A 260 7.36 7.37 -9.57
CA GLY A 260 7.50 6.08 -10.21
C GLY A 260 7.64 4.93 -9.22
N PHE A 261 7.07 3.78 -9.56
CA PHE A 261 7.33 2.53 -8.86
C PHE A 261 7.76 1.50 -9.90
N TRP A 262 8.96 0.95 -9.74
CA TRP A 262 9.37 -0.21 -10.50
C TRP A 262 9.33 -1.42 -9.58
N ASN A 263 8.77 -2.50 -10.08
CA ASN A 263 8.57 -3.75 -9.37
C ASN A 263 9.22 -4.84 -10.21
N VAL A 264 10.00 -5.71 -9.56
CA VAL A 264 10.61 -6.89 -10.19
C VAL A 264 10.08 -8.14 -9.52
N ASN A 265 9.58 -9.06 -10.32
CA ASN A 265 9.21 -10.39 -9.88
C ASN A 265 10.47 -11.19 -9.53
N THR A 266 10.60 -11.68 -8.30
CA THR A 266 11.73 -12.51 -7.86
C THR A 266 11.35 -13.99 -7.68
N GLY A 267 10.17 -14.38 -8.13
CA GLY A 267 9.61 -15.73 -8.01
C GLY A 267 9.43 -16.13 -6.55
N GLY A 268 9.71 -17.40 -6.25
CA GLY A 268 9.71 -17.91 -4.87
C GLY A 268 10.91 -17.46 -4.03
N ASN A 269 11.86 -16.72 -4.62
CA ASN A 269 13.06 -16.26 -3.93
C ASN A 269 12.81 -14.90 -3.30
N LEU A 270 12.93 -14.84 -1.98
CA LEU A 270 12.85 -13.59 -1.23
C LEU A 270 14.25 -12.96 -1.19
N CYS A 271 14.41 -11.79 -1.81
CA CYS A 271 15.66 -11.06 -1.83
C CYS A 271 15.63 -9.90 -0.82
N ALA A 272 16.48 -9.95 0.20
CA ALA A 272 16.75 -8.79 1.05
C ALA A 272 17.87 -7.94 0.42
N SER A 273 17.66 -6.63 0.32
CA SER A 273 18.66 -5.72 -0.27
C SER A 273 19.22 -4.76 0.76
N HIS A 274 20.55 -4.66 0.82
CA HIS A 274 21.28 -3.62 1.55
C HIS A 274 20.98 -2.19 1.06
N ARG A 275 20.35 -2.04 -0.12
CA ARG A 275 20.08 -0.75 -0.77
C ARG A 275 18.69 -0.18 -0.45
N GLY A 276 18.05 -0.67 0.62
CA GLY A 276 16.76 -0.14 1.08
C GLY A 276 15.54 -0.63 0.28
N LEU A 277 15.67 -1.72 -0.48
CA LEU A 277 14.54 -2.37 -1.15
C LEU A 277 13.89 -3.34 -0.16
N TYR A 278 12.62 -3.09 0.17
CA TYR A 278 11.87 -3.93 1.09
C TYR A 278 11.27 -5.13 0.34
N PRO A 279 11.49 -6.37 0.79
CA PRO A 279 10.87 -7.53 0.14
C PRO A 279 9.36 -7.46 0.34
N LEU A 280 8.62 -7.50 -0.75
CA LEU A 280 7.15 -7.53 -0.73
C LEU A 280 6.67 -8.91 -1.19
N ILE A 281 5.47 -9.28 -0.78
CA ILE A 281 4.77 -10.40 -1.40
C ILE A 281 3.95 -9.83 -2.55
N GLY A 282 4.19 -10.36 -3.75
CA GLY A 282 3.42 -10.06 -4.96
C GLY A 282 2.03 -10.64 -4.84
N TRP A 283 1.96 -11.96 -4.75
CA TRP A 283 0.72 -12.69 -4.52
C TRP A 283 1.00 -14.05 -3.88
N LYS A 284 -0.04 -14.61 -3.29
CA LYS A 284 -0.08 -16.02 -2.91
C LYS A 284 -1.33 -16.66 -3.46
N ILE A 285 -1.17 -17.71 -4.27
CA ILE A 285 -2.28 -18.44 -4.90
C ILE A 285 -2.04 -19.94 -4.67
N GLY A 286 -2.79 -20.54 -3.75
CA GLY A 286 -2.59 -21.95 -3.40
C GLY A 286 -1.19 -22.14 -2.79
N GLU A 287 -0.40 -23.06 -3.34
CA GLU A 287 0.97 -23.31 -2.85
C GLU A 287 1.98 -22.26 -3.35
N GLU A 288 1.65 -21.53 -4.42
CA GLU A 288 2.55 -20.54 -5.01
C GLU A 288 2.63 -19.28 -4.17
N VAL A 289 3.86 -18.83 -3.90
CA VAL A 289 4.15 -17.51 -3.33
C VAL A 289 5.14 -16.82 -4.26
N VAL A 290 4.76 -15.65 -4.76
CA VAL A 290 5.63 -14.79 -5.57
C VAL A 290 6.04 -13.58 -4.74
N TYR A 291 7.34 -13.32 -4.66
CA TYR A 291 7.89 -12.12 -4.05
C TYR A 291 8.21 -11.07 -5.09
N LEU A 292 8.19 -9.82 -4.65
CA LEU A 292 8.60 -8.68 -5.44
C LEU A 292 9.70 -7.91 -4.73
N THR A 293 10.61 -7.37 -5.53
CA THR A 293 11.48 -6.27 -5.11
C THR A 293 10.91 -4.99 -5.70
N GLU A 294 10.71 -3.98 -4.86
CA GLU A 294 10.22 -2.68 -5.28
C GLU A 294 11.26 -1.59 -5.02
N GLY A 295 11.44 -0.72 -5.99
CA GLY A 295 12.07 0.58 -5.79
C GLY A 295 11.10 1.71 -6.14
N SER A 296 11.15 2.77 -5.35
CA SER A 296 10.37 3.99 -5.57
C SER A 296 11.26 5.10 -6.13
N MET A 297 10.71 5.85 -7.08
CA MET A 297 11.29 7.07 -7.63
C MET A 297 10.35 8.22 -7.27
N SER A 298 10.80 9.21 -6.51
CA SER A 298 9.93 10.28 -6.02
C SER A 298 9.52 11.28 -7.10
N ASN A 299 10.35 11.48 -8.14
CA ASN A 299 10.21 12.63 -9.04
C ASN A 299 10.21 12.25 -10.54
N ILE A 300 9.06 11.76 -11.04
CA ILE A 300 8.84 11.55 -12.49
C ILE A 300 7.90 12.63 -13.03
N GLY A 301 6.60 12.50 -12.79
CA GLY A 301 5.60 13.46 -13.25
C GLY A 301 5.71 14.82 -12.55
N THR A 302 6.16 14.87 -11.28
CA THR A 302 6.45 16.14 -10.60
C THR A 302 7.53 16.96 -11.31
N THR A 303 8.49 16.29 -11.94
CA THR A 303 9.56 16.93 -12.72
C THR A 303 8.99 17.62 -13.96
N ILE A 304 8.10 16.94 -14.67
CA ILE A 304 7.39 17.50 -15.82
C ILE A 304 6.51 18.66 -15.36
N LYS A 305 5.78 18.50 -14.25
CA LYS A 305 4.94 19.57 -13.71
C LYS A 305 5.75 20.80 -13.30
N TRP A 306 6.86 20.61 -12.59
CA TRP A 306 7.78 21.68 -12.23
C TRP A 306 8.30 22.44 -13.46
N ALA A 307 8.70 21.71 -14.52
CA ALA A 307 9.15 22.30 -15.76
C ALA A 307 8.05 23.13 -16.45
N GLN A 308 6.80 22.67 -16.39
CA GLN A 308 5.65 23.45 -16.83
C GLN A 308 5.46 24.72 -16.00
N ASP A 309 5.58 24.63 -14.67
CA ASP A 309 5.36 25.75 -13.75
C ASP A 309 6.42 26.85 -13.89
N ILE A 310 7.64 26.51 -14.32
CA ILE A 310 8.69 27.49 -14.68
C ILE A 310 8.62 27.93 -16.16
N ASN A 311 7.53 27.59 -16.85
CA ASN A 311 7.23 27.98 -18.24
C ASN A 311 8.23 27.48 -19.28
N LEU A 312 8.85 26.29 -19.10
CA LEU A 312 9.66 25.67 -20.15
C LEU A 312 8.81 25.13 -21.32
N PHE A 313 7.55 24.83 -21.06
CA PHE A 313 6.55 24.47 -22.06
C PHE A 313 5.15 24.78 -21.52
N THR A 314 4.16 24.89 -22.42
CA THR A 314 2.76 25.17 -22.03
C THR A 314 1.93 23.90 -21.98
N ASN A 315 2.02 23.05 -23.01
CA ASN A 315 1.28 21.80 -23.10
C ASN A 315 2.22 20.61 -22.87
N VAL A 316 1.86 19.73 -21.92
CA VAL A 316 2.62 18.52 -21.60
C VAL A 316 2.72 17.56 -22.79
N ASP A 317 1.70 17.52 -23.64
CA ASP A 317 1.66 16.62 -24.80
C ASP A 317 2.74 16.95 -25.85
N GLU A 318 3.26 18.18 -25.85
CA GLU A 318 4.29 18.63 -26.78
C GLU A 318 5.71 18.23 -26.34
N THR A 319 5.90 17.91 -25.07
CA THR A 319 7.23 17.67 -24.49
C THR A 319 7.99 16.53 -25.17
N ALA A 320 7.28 15.46 -25.55
CA ALA A 320 7.88 14.34 -26.29
C ALA A 320 8.37 14.76 -27.68
N LYS A 321 7.64 15.66 -28.35
CA LYS A 321 8.04 16.22 -29.65
C LYS A 321 9.24 17.15 -29.50
N MET A 322 9.26 18.00 -28.47
CA MET A 322 10.39 18.89 -28.16
C MET A 322 11.67 18.09 -27.85
N ALA A 323 11.57 17.04 -27.04
CA ALA A 323 12.72 16.19 -26.74
C ALA A 323 13.26 15.48 -27.98
N ARG A 324 12.38 15.11 -28.92
CA ARG A 324 12.74 14.47 -30.20
C ARG A 324 13.19 15.44 -31.29
N SER A 325 13.05 16.76 -31.11
CA SER A 325 13.50 17.74 -32.11
C SER A 325 15.00 17.99 -32.09
N ILE A 326 15.70 17.45 -31.08
CA ILE A 326 17.16 17.48 -30.96
C ILE A 326 17.70 16.05 -30.99
N VAL A 327 18.96 15.90 -31.41
CA VAL A 327 19.60 14.58 -31.56
C VAL A 327 20.01 14.01 -30.20
N ASP A 328 20.50 14.87 -29.31
CA ASP A 328 20.96 14.51 -27.97
C ASP A 328 20.85 15.72 -27.02
N SER A 329 21.19 15.50 -25.74
CA SER A 329 21.17 16.56 -24.72
C SER A 329 22.42 17.45 -24.71
N GLN A 330 23.38 17.26 -25.62
CA GLN A 330 24.64 17.98 -25.68
C GLN A 330 25.44 17.99 -24.36
N GLY A 331 25.37 16.88 -23.62
CA GLY A 331 26.02 16.75 -22.31
C GLY A 331 25.26 17.40 -21.15
N VAL A 332 24.10 18.01 -21.39
CA VAL A 332 23.22 18.49 -20.32
C VAL A 332 22.59 17.28 -19.63
N CYS A 333 22.78 17.22 -18.31
CA CYS A 333 22.17 16.23 -17.44
C CYS A 333 21.30 16.94 -16.42
N PHE A 334 20.08 16.44 -16.20
CA PHE A 334 19.18 16.95 -15.18
C PHE A 334 18.83 15.84 -14.20
N VAL A 335 19.16 16.07 -12.93
CA VAL A 335 18.88 15.15 -11.83
C VAL A 335 17.78 15.76 -10.96
N PRO A 336 16.52 15.31 -11.09
CA PRO A 336 15.39 15.91 -10.37
C PRO A 336 15.35 15.45 -8.90
N GLY A 337 16.28 15.95 -8.10
CA GLY A 337 16.47 15.62 -6.69
C GLY A 337 15.67 16.50 -5.71
N PHE A 338 14.48 17.00 -6.08
CA PHE A 338 13.73 18.00 -5.29
C PHE A 338 13.41 17.60 -3.83
N GLN A 339 13.47 16.29 -3.51
CA GLN A 339 13.14 15.75 -2.18
C GLN A 339 14.34 15.07 -1.49
N VAL A 340 15.56 15.20 -2.03
CA VAL A 340 16.75 14.65 -1.36
C VAL A 340 17.04 15.49 -0.13
N LYS A 341 16.78 14.94 1.06
CA LYS A 341 17.44 15.41 2.28
C LYS A 341 18.90 14.98 2.18
N LEU A 342 19.80 15.95 2.01
CA LEU A 342 21.24 15.78 2.21
C LEU A 342 21.54 15.28 3.63
#